data_AF-A0A2E2TEQ7-F1
#
_entry.id   AF-A0A2E2TEQ7-F1
#
_cell.length_a   1.000
_cell.length_b   1.000
_cell.length_c   1.000
_cell.angle_alpha   90.00
_cell.angle_beta   90.00
_cell.angle_gamma   90.00
#
_symmetry.space_group_name_H-M   'P 1'
#
loop_
_entity.id
_entity.type
_entity.pdbx_description
1 polymer ?
#
loop_
_entity_poly.entity_id
_entity_poly.type
_entity_poly.pdbx_seq_one_letter_code
_entity_poly.pdbx_strand_id
1 'polypeptide(L)'
;MENSELELKKSNIATQANYDLIKGDFTTEESQEILSYLINKKINFHQLKSFSTEIRFGEVDTKSSKRCEELIESKASISKFIQSAKEQGKTLRIKSTVTIEAI
;
A
#
# COMPACT_ATOMS: atom_id res chain seq x y z
N MET A 1 13.73 10.17 -50.28
CA MET A 1 12.59 10.86 -49.64
C MET A 1 11.94 9.85 -48.72
N GLU A 2 12.55 9.62 -47.57
CA GLU A 2 12.18 8.51 -46.69
C GLU A 2 12.66 8.90 -45.29
N ASN A 3 11.95 9.83 -44.65
CA ASN A 3 12.13 10.20 -43.24
C ASN A 3 11.09 11.24 -42.83
N SER A 4 9.81 10.83 -42.77
CA SER A 4 8.77 11.63 -42.12
C SER A 4 7.76 10.80 -41.33
N GLU A 5 7.83 9.46 -41.40
CA GLU A 5 7.05 8.58 -40.53
C GLU A 5 7.61 8.55 -39.08
N LEU A 6 8.69 9.28 -38.80
CA LEU A 6 9.40 9.30 -37.53
C LEU A 6 9.21 10.57 -36.69
N GLU A 7 8.07 11.26 -36.82
CA GLU A 7 7.62 12.17 -35.75
C GLU A 7 6.56 11.41 -34.94
N LEU A 8 7.10 10.57 -34.06
CA LEU A 8 6.40 9.75 -33.09
C LEU A 8 5.24 10.54 -32.46
N LYS A 9 4.04 9.95 -32.55
CA LYS A 9 2.92 10.22 -31.64
C LYS A 9 3.46 10.32 -30.21
N LYS A 10 3.68 11.54 -29.72
CA LYS A 10 3.85 11.82 -28.30
C LYS A 10 2.60 11.28 -27.62
N SER A 11 2.73 10.06 -27.09
CA SER A 11 1.69 9.39 -26.33
C SER A 11 1.27 10.35 -25.21
N ASN A 12 0.00 10.75 -25.19
CA ASN A 12 -0.59 11.46 -24.07
C ASN A 12 -0.39 10.58 -22.83
N ILE A 13 0.62 10.90 -22.00
CA ILE A 13 0.83 10.24 -20.72
C ILE A 13 -0.38 10.61 -19.87
N ALA A 14 -1.19 9.61 -19.51
CA ALA A 14 -2.27 9.80 -18.55
C ALA A 14 -1.66 10.32 -17.25
N THR A 15 -2.05 11.53 -16.84
CA THR A 15 -1.52 12.21 -15.63
C THR A 15 -2.04 11.61 -14.34
N GLN A 16 -3.07 10.76 -14.42
CA GLN A 16 -3.64 10.05 -13.28
C GLN A 16 -4.18 8.68 -13.72
N ALA A 17 -4.01 7.68 -12.86
CA ALA A 17 -4.55 6.34 -13.04
C ALA A 17 -5.06 5.74 -11.73
N ASN A 18 -6.13 4.95 -11.80
CA ASN A 18 -6.74 4.28 -10.65
C ASN A 18 -6.71 2.77 -10.84
N TYR A 19 -6.34 2.03 -9.78
CA TYR A 19 -6.25 0.58 -9.79
C TYR A 19 -6.94 -0.02 -8.56
N ASP A 20 -7.80 -1.01 -8.75
CA ASP A 20 -8.36 -1.84 -7.67
C ASP A 20 -7.27 -2.84 -7.22
N LEU A 21 -6.67 -2.64 -6.04
CA LEU A 21 -5.68 -3.55 -5.46
C LEU A 21 -6.30 -4.78 -4.80
N ILE A 22 -7.45 -4.58 -4.15
CA ILE A 22 -8.23 -5.65 -3.54
C ILE A 22 -9.69 -5.40 -3.87
N LYS A 23 -10.38 -6.43 -4.35
CA LYS A 23 -11.81 -6.38 -4.61
C LYS A 23 -12.40 -7.78 -4.50
N GLY A 24 -13.18 -8.01 -3.46
CA GLY A 24 -13.84 -9.30 -3.28
C GLY A 24 -14.44 -9.47 -1.90
N ASP A 25 -15.09 -10.61 -1.74
CA ASP A 25 -15.56 -11.13 -0.47
C ASP A 25 -14.60 -12.23 -0.04
N PHE A 26 -14.14 -12.15 1.21
CA PHE A 26 -13.11 -13.00 1.77
C PHE A 26 -13.59 -13.57 3.10
N THR A 27 -13.06 -14.74 3.45
CA THR A 27 -13.16 -15.27 4.81
C THR A 27 -12.40 -14.37 5.79
N THR A 28 -12.68 -14.51 7.08
CA THR A 28 -11.96 -13.78 8.13
C THR A 28 -10.47 -14.09 8.13
N GLU A 29 -10.11 -15.35 7.85
CA GLU A 29 -8.74 -15.84 7.74
C GLU A 29 -8.01 -15.20 6.55
N GLU A 30 -8.61 -15.27 5.34
CA GLU A 30 -8.04 -14.64 4.14
C GLU A 30 -7.92 -13.12 4.30
N SER A 31 -8.92 -12.49 4.91
CA SER A 31 -8.90 -11.05 5.21
C SER A 31 -7.74 -10.67 6.12
N GLN A 32 -7.53 -11.47 7.18
CA GLN A 32 -6.44 -11.26 8.12
C GLN A 32 -5.08 -11.39 7.43
N GLU A 33 -4.92 -12.42 6.58
CA GLU A 33 -3.70 -12.68 5.85
C GLU A 33 -3.36 -11.56 4.87
N ILE A 34 -4.29 -11.22 3.97
CA ILE A 34 -4.11 -10.20 2.93
C ILE A 34 -3.79 -8.84 3.54
N LEU A 35 -4.58 -8.40 4.53
CA LEU A 35 -4.41 -7.08 5.13
C LEU A 35 -3.15 -7.01 6.01
N SER A 36 -2.86 -8.06 6.78
CA SER A 36 -1.62 -8.12 7.57
C SER A 36 -0.39 -8.10 6.66
N TYR A 37 -0.41 -8.83 5.55
CA TYR A 37 0.68 -8.85 4.59
C TYR A 37 0.97 -7.45 4.04
N LEU A 38 -0.06 -6.74 3.54
CA LEU A 38 0.10 -5.40 2.98
C LEU A 38 0.63 -4.39 4.01
N ILE A 39 0.08 -4.40 5.22
CA ILE A 39 0.52 -3.46 6.27
C ILE A 39 1.96 -3.77 6.69
N ASN A 40 2.31 -5.04 6.90
CA ASN A 40 3.68 -5.43 7.24
C ASN A 40 4.68 -5.03 6.15
N LYS A 41 4.33 -5.20 4.86
CA LYS A 41 5.19 -4.75 3.75
C LYS A 41 5.45 -3.25 3.80
N LYS A 42 4.45 -2.45 4.12
CA LYS A 42 4.60 -0.99 4.25
C LYS A 42 5.43 -0.59 5.46
N ILE A 43 5.25 -1.25 6.61
CA ILE A 43 6.09 -1.05 7.80
C ILE A 43 7.55 -1.35 7.45
N ASN A 44 7.83 -2.51 6.85
CA ASN A 44 9.18 -2.91 6.48
C ASN A 44 9.83 -1.93 5.49
N PHE A 45 9.07 -1.40 4.53
CA PHE A 45 9.57 -0.36 3.62
C PHE A 45 10.05 0.89 4.37
N HIS A 46 9.27 1.37 5.34
CA HIS A 46 9.65 2.53 6.14
C HIS A 46 10.83 2.24 7.09
N GLN A 47 10.87 1.05 7.68
CA GLN A 47 11.99 0.63 8.53
C GLN A 47 13.30 0.57 7.74
N LEU A 48 13.29 -0.06 6.55
CA LEU A 48 14.47 -0.15 5.68
C LEU A 48 14.93 1.23 5.22
N LYS A 49 13.99 2.12 4.87
CA LYS A 49 14.30 3.50 4.48
C LYS A 49 14.93 4.29 5.63
N SER A 50 14.37 4.17 6.84
CA SER A 50 14.91 4.80 8.05
C SER A 50 16.31 4.31 8.32
N PHE A 51 16.52 2.99 8.32
CA PHE A 51 17.82 2.37 8.55
C PHE A 51 18.86 2.83 7.51
N SER A 52 18.49 2.86 6.22
CA SER A 52 19.39 3.35 5.17
C SER A 52 19.77 4.82 5.35
N THR A 53 18.86 5.64 5.87
CA THR A 53 19.10 7.08 6.11
C THR A 53 20.03 7.26 7.31
N GLU A 54 19.80 6.51 8.38
CA GLU A 54 20.62 6.50 9.59
C GLU A 54 22.07 6.09 9.28
N ILE A 55 22.27 5.03 8.49
CA ILE A 55 23.62 4.60 8.10
C ILE A 55 24.34 5.66 7.25
N ARG A 56 23.62 6.37 6.37
CA ARG A 56 24.25 7.32 5.44
C ARG A 56 24.50 8.70 6.06
N PHE A 57 23.64 9.13 6.97
CA PHE A 57 23.62 10.51 7.46
C PHE A 57 23.73 10.62 8.99
N GLY A 58 23.65 9.52 9.73
CA GLY A 58 23.66 9.52 11.20
C GLY A 58 22.39 10.10 11.83
N GLU A 59 21.34 10.32 11.03
CA GLU A 59 20.09 10.95 11.46
C GLU A 59 18.95 9.93 11.53
N VAL A 60 18.19 9.99 12.61
CA VAL A 60 16.97 9.19 12.78
C VAL A 60 15.85 9.81 11.93
N ASP A 61 15.30 9.03 10.99
CA ASP A 61 14.12 9.43 10.22
C ASP A 61 12.86 9.33 11.09
N THR A 62 12.64 10.37 11.89
CA THR A 62 11.47 10.51 12.79
C THR A 62 10.14 10.40 12.05
N LYS A 63 10.09 10.77 10.77
CA LYS A 63 8.89 10.65 9.93
C LYS A 63 8.60 9.19 9.59
N SER A 64 9.63 8.40 9.26
CA SER A 64 9.46 6.96 9.02
C SER A 64 9.12 6.21 10.31
N SER A 65 9.69 6.60 11.45
CA SER A 65 9.34 6.01 12.75
C SER A 65 7.88 6.25 13.12
N LYS A 66 7.42 7.51 13.07
CA LYS A 66 6.00 7.85 13.31
C LYS A 66 5.07 7.09 12.37
N ARG A 67 5.47 6.96 11.09
CA ARG A 67 4.66 6.22 10.12
C ARG A 67 4.56 4.73 10.43
N CYS A 68 5.62 4.13 10.98
CA CYS A 68 5.58 2.75 11.44
C CYS A 68 4.59 2.57 12.59
N GLU A 69 4.59 3.48 13.58
CA GLU A 69 3.67 3.45 14.72
C GLU A 69 2.20 3.50 14.26
N GLU A 70 1.84 4.46 13.40
CA GLU A 70 0.49 4.58 12.84
C GLU A 70 0.02 3.30 12.12
N LEU A 71 0.94 2.63 11.42
CA LEU A 71 0.64 1.38 10.72
C LEU A 71 0.47 0.19 11.68
N ILE A 72 1.24 0.15 12.77
CA ILE A 72 1.09 -0.86 13.83
C ILE A 72 -0.27 -0.71 14.53
N GLU A 73 -0.67 0.51 14.86
CA GLU A 73 -1.99 0.80 15.44
C GLU A 73 -3.13 0.44 14.49
N SER A 74 -2.97 0.77 13.20
CA SER A 74 -3.92 0.40 12.15
C SER A 74 -4.06 -1.12 12.04
N LYS A 75 -2.94 -1.87 12.06
CA LYS A 75 -2.94 -3.33 12.04
C LYS A 75 -3.68 -3.92 13.23
N ALA A 76 -3.46 -3.38 14.43
CA ALA A 76 -4.14 -3.82 15.64
C ALA A 76 -5.65 -3.59 15.55
N SER A 77 -6.06 -2.42 15.05
CA SER A 77 -7.47 -2.05 14.87
C SER A 77 -8.17 -2.95 13.84
N ILE A 78 -7.51 -3.21 12.72
CA ILE A 78 -8.01 -4.12 11.68
C ILE A 78 -8.15 -5.55 12.23
N SER A 79 -7.15 -6.04 12.96
CA SER A 79 -7.20 -7.39 13.53
C SER A 79 -8.34 -7.54 14.54
N LYS A 80 -8.60 -6.51 15.36
CA LYS A 80 -9.76 -6.48 16.27
C LYS A 80 -11.09 -6.51 15.51
N PHE A 81 -11.20 -5.76 14.43
CA PHE A 81 -12.40 -5.76 13.59
C PHE A 81 -12.65 -7.14 12.97
N ILE A 82 -11.62 -7.76 12.38
CA ILE A 82 -11.72 -9.09 11.77
C ILE A 82 -12.10 -10.14 12.82
N GLN A 83 -11.50 -10.08 14.01
CA GLN A 83 -11.82 -10.97 15.11
C GLN A 83 -13.31 -10.84 15.52
N SER A 84 -13.82 -9.62 15.63
CA SER A 84 -15.24 -9.39 15.93
C SER A 84 -16.17 -9.93 14.84
N ALA A 85 -15.76 -9.87 13.57
CA ALA A 85 -16.52 -10.43 12.46
C ALA A 85 -16.50 -11.97 12.46
N LYS A 86 -15.36 -12.55 12.84
CA LYS A 86 -15.20 -14.00 13.02
C LYS A 86 -16.09 -14.55 14.12
N GLU A 87 -16.16 -13.87 15.26
CA GLU A 87 -17.05 -14.22 16.37
C GLU A 87 -18.54 -14.18 15.97
N GLN A 88 -18.89 -13.36 14.99
CA GLN A 88 -20.23 -13.26 14.44
C GLN A 88 -20.48 -14.20 13.24
N GLY A 89 -19.49 -15.02 12.85
CA GLY A 89 -19.59 -15.91 11.68
C GLY A 89 -19.76 -15.18 10.35
N LYS A 90 -19.27 -13.93 10.25
CA LYS A 90 -19.43 -13.09 9.06
C LYS A 90 -18.25 -13.24 8.10
N THR A 91 -18.53 -13.12 6.81
CA THR A 91 -17.50 -12.86 5.78
C THR A 91 -17.27 -11.36 5.63
N LEU A 92 -16.14 -11.00 5.02
CA LEU A 92 -15.69 -9.62 4.92
C LEU A 92 -15.57 -9.21 3.45
N ARG A 93 -16.21 -8.10 3.10
CA ARG A 93 -16.03 -7.44 1.81
C ARG A 93 -14.88 -6.44 1.92
N ILE A 94 -13.82 -6.63 1.14
CA ILE A 94 -12.67 -5.74 1.12
C ILE A 94 -12.57 -5.07 -0.25
N LYS A 95 -12.46 -3.74 -0.22
CA LYS A 95 -12.18 -2.91 -1.40
C LYS A 95 -11.02 -1.97 -1.09
N SER A 96 -9.99 -2.01 -1.93
CA SER A 96 -8.84 -1.10 -1.86
C SER A 96 -8.52 -0.58 -3.25
N THR A 97 -8.44 0.74 -3.38
CA THR A 97 -8.10 1.45 -4.62
C THR A 97 -6.85 2.27 -4.41
N VAL A 98 -5.92 2.21 -5.35
CA VAL A 98 -4.76 3.11 -5.41
C VAL A 98 -4.91 4.04 -6.59
N THR A 99 -4.78 5.32 -6.28
CA THR A 99 -4.71 6.42 -7.24
C THR A 99 -3.25 6.84 -7.37
N ILE A 100 -2.75 6.86 -8.60
CA ILE A 100 -1.40 7.31 -8.93
C ILE A 100 -1.53 8.58 -9.76
N GLU A 101 -0.87 9.64 -9.32
CA GLU A 101 -0.81 10.93 -10.00
C GLU A 101 0.65 11.26 -10.33
N ALA A 102 0.91 11.62 -11.58
CA ALA A 102 2.20 12.11 -12.00
C ALA A 102 2.28 13.62 -11.72
N ILE A 103 3.17 14.00 -10.81
CA ILE A 103 3.42 15.41 -10.42
C ILE A 103 4.73 15.92 -10.99
#